data_AF-E8QXI9-F1
#
_entry.id   AF-E8QXI9-F1
#
_cell.length_a   1.000
_cell.length_b   1.000
_cell.length_c   1.000
_cell.angle_alpha   90.00
_cell.angle_beta   90.00
_cell.angle_gamma   90.00
#
_symmetry.space_group_name_H-M   'P 1'
#
loop_
_entity.id
_entity.type
_entity.pdbx_description
1 polymer ?
#
loop_
_entity_poly.entity_id
_entity_poly.type
_entity_poly.pdbx_seq_one_letter_code
_entity_poly.pdbx_strand_id
1 'polypeptide(L)'
;MIDPRPGRLGLVLLFHHRLPSLGMSVGADWACRAVEYDWPTLLAIESAVSKSPEHGLTVAVSPAWTALANDPVAQSLVRWELVRRAEEAPGEAERARRRHLNDQVLGRLRLDAVGLLSRLARSGAIELVAAAASHAWLPNFESSRVFLNAAVGAALNDHARAYGLASDGFVCPFGGVFPTLDRVVARFGARYQLVEADTLTRGGQTPPGGCAGVLIASTGVASLGIDPVPTAPLIDPDQPGVAWLEDAGDPVETRSDGPHPRTHAHDHPYPPRWSTSPSLGILDADSDQLAAALAEGFLARWATRVDHESKRLHPLTPDDPPPLGLTLVSARDLGGRFAVGAGWLGHVLTKLGRREISPALTSRWRGVTPGRFLDDHPAAVLGRPGPSLGEWWSVRPGDSNLVEECRRAADRLAERLETLAPLLRPASRQPNDAVIIKRILACMTKQMLLAASIDWSSRDGHDLPQRVALNTAFERLDAFAELDAMLSARCVDLERLDALNSGPAFLPDLDLDALMV
;
A
#
# COMPACT_ATOMS: atom_id res chain seq x y z
N MET A 1 33.87 -23.55 0.07
CA MET A 1 32.78 -24.12 0.89
C MET A 1 31.50 -23.41 0.49
N ILE A 2 30.47 -24.15 0.09
CA ILE A 2 29.15 -23.58 -0.20
C ILE A 2 28.48 -23.35 1.16
N ASP A 3 28.09 -22.11 1.47
CA ASP A 3 27.33 -21.80 2.69
C ASP A 3 26.04 -22.66 2.69
N PRO A 4 25.84 -23.55 3.68
CA PRO A 4 24.72 -24.48 3.72
C PRO A 4 23.38 -23.82 4.07
N ARG A 5 23.36 -22.54 4.46
CA ARG A 5 22.12 -21.90 4.91
C ARG A 5 21.28 -21.43 3.72
N PRO A 6 20.00 -21.83 3.67
CA PRO A 6 19.13 -21.34 2.63
C PRO A 6 18.88 -19.85 2.83
N GLY A 7 18.98 -19.05 1.76
CA GLY A 7 18.55 -17.67 1.75
C GLY A 7 17.04 -17.54 1.95
N ARG A 8 16.58 -16.32 2.17
CA ARG A 8 15.19 -15.98 2.50
C ARG A 8 14.61 -15.04 1.45
N LEU A 9 13.40 -15.34 0.99
CA LEU A 9 12.64 -14.47 0.09
C LEU A 9 11.30 -14.11 0.76
N GLY A 10 10.92 -12.83 0.70
CA GLY A 10 9.65 -12.36 1.22
C GLY A 10 8.98 -11.42 0.23
N LEU A 11 7.72 -11.70 -0.11
CA LEU A 11 6.94 -10.85 -1.00
C LEU A 11 6.07 -9.91 -0.17
N VAL A 12 6.15 -8.62 -0.46
CA VAL A 12 5.31 -7.59 0.14
C VAL A 12 4.26 -7.16 -0.88
N LEU A 13 2.99 -7.37 -0.56
CA LEU A 13 1.87 -6.96 -1.41
C LEU A 13 1.18 -5.74 -0.81
N LEU A 14 1.12 -4.64 -1.56
CA LEU A 14 0.52 -3.39 -1.10
C LEU A 14 -0.90 -3.21 -1.64
N PHE A 15 -1.87 -3.07 -0.73
CA PHE A 15 -3.22 -2.60 -1.02
C PHE A 15 -3.35 -1.11 -0.66
N HIS A 16 -3.47 -0.30 -1.71
CA HIS A 16 -3.64 1.13 -1.59
C HIS A 16 -4.57 1.67 -2.66
N HIS A 17 -5.45 2.59 -2.26
CA HIS A 17 -6.28 3.36 -3.16
C HIS A 17 -6.51 4.75 -2.57
N ARG A 18 -6.50 5.78 -3.42
CA ARG A 18 -6.84 7.15 -3.06
C ARG A 18 -8.31 7.26 -2.63
N LEU A 19 -8.63 8.16 -1.71
CA LEU A 19 -10.02 8.53 -1.44
C LEU A 19 -10.58 9.44 -2.55
N PRO A 20 -11.90 9.47 -2.77
CA PRO A 20 -12.53 10.38 -3.75
C PRO A 20 -12.23 11.86 -3.41
N SER A 21 -12.37 12.77 -4.37
CA SER A 21 -12.27 14.22 -4.13
C SER A 21 -13.37 14.72 -3.18
N LEU A 22 -13.21 15.93 -2.63
CA LEU A 22 -14.20 16.51 -1.73
C LEU A 22 -15.57 16.65 -2.40
N GLY A 23 -16.63 16.20 -1.72
CA GLY A 23 -18.00 16.26 -2.23
C GLY A 23 -18.32 15.27 -3.35
N MET A 24 -17.35 14.47 -3.81
CA MET A 24 -17.58 13.39 -4.75
C MET A 24 -17.97 12.12 -4.00
N SER A 25 -18.99 11.41 -4.49
CA SER A 25 -19.29 10.06 -3.99
C SER A 25 -18.08 9.14 -4.26
N VAL A 26 -17.96 8.06 -3.49
CA VAL A 26 -17.09 6.96 -3.88
C VAL A 26 -17.45 6.60 -5.32
N GLY A 27 -16.48 6.71 -6.22
CA GLY A 27 -16.73 6.67 -7.66
C GLY A 27 -16.70 5.26 -8.22
N ALA A 28 -17.16 5.12 -9.47
CA ALA A 28 -16.98 3.92 -10.28
C ALA A 28 -15.49 3.49 -10.37
N ASP A 29 -14.55 4.42 -10.26
CA ASP A 29 -13.10 4.14 -10.25
C ASP A 29 -12.72 3.10 -9.16
N TRP A 30 -13.16 3.29 -7.91
CA TRP A 30 -12.91 2.30 -6.85
C TRP A 30 -13.56 0.96 -7.17
N ALA A 31 -14.85 0.97 -7.55
CA ALA A 31 -15.59 -0.26 -7.78
C ALA A 31 -14.99 -1.08 -8.93
N CYS A 32 -14.64 -0.42 -10.04
CA CYS A 32 -13.94 -1.03 -11.16
C CYS A 32 -12.64 -1.69 -10.72
N ARG A 33 -11.79 -0.97 -9.97
CA ARG A 33 -10.49 -1.50 -9.51
C ARG A 33 -10.64 -2.61 -8.50
N ALA A 34 -11.58 -2.50 -7.57
CA ALA A 34 -11.81 -3.56 -6.60
C ALA A 34 -12.22 -4.87 -7.28
N VAL A 35 -13.07 -4.79 -8.31
CA VAL A 35 -13.50 -5.96 -9.11
C VAL A 35 -12.39 -6.50 -9.98
N GLU A 36 -11.56 -5.63 -10.54
CA GLU A 36 -10.54 -6.01 -11.51
C GLU A 36 -9.23 -6.48 -10.85
N TYR A 37 -8.88 -5.89 -9.71
CA TYR A 37 -7.57 -6.01 -9.08
C TYR A 37 -7.68 -6.62 -7.68
N ASP A 38 -8.41 -5.96 -6.77
CA ASP A 38 -8.35 -6.32 -5.36
C ASP A 38 -8.97 -7.70 -5.07
N TRP A 39 -10.20 -7.95 -5.54
CA TRP A 39 -10.86 -9.23 -5.29
C TRP A 39 -10.16 -10.42 -5.92
N PRO A 40 -9.72 -10.37 -7.18
CA PRO A 40 -8.97 -11.47 -7.75
C PRO A 40 -7.63 -11.71 -7.04
N THR A 41 -6.92 -10.65 -6.64
CA THR A 41 -5.70 -10.78 -5.84
C THR A 41 -5.99 -11.41 -4.47
N LEU A 42 -7.03 -10.98 -3.76
CA LEU A 42 -7.44 -11.55 -2.47
C LEU A 42 -7.79 -13.04 -2.57
N LEU A 43 -8.50 -13.44 -3.63
CA LEU A 43 -8.83 -14.84 -3.90
C LEU A 43 -7.59 -15.67 -4.25
N ALA A 44 -6.64 -15.11 -5.00
CA ALA A 44 -5.38 -15.76 -5.30
C ALA A 44 -4.54 -16.00 -4.03
N ILE A 45 -4.50 -15.01 -3.12
CA ILE A 45 -3.87 -15.16 -1.80
C ILE A 45 -4.56 -16.29 -1.04
N GLU A 46 -5.87 -16.23 -0.82
CA GLU A 46 -6.62 -17.22 -0.06
C GLU A 46 -6.42 -18.65 -0.62
N SER A 47 -6.45 -18.79 -1.94
CA SER A 47 -6.18 -20.06 -2.62
C SER A 47 -4.75 -20.56 -2.39
N ALA A 48 -3.74 -19.70 -2.54
CA ALA A 48 -2.34 -20.08 -2.39
C ALA A 48 -1.98 -20.44 -0.94
N VAL A 49 -2.42 -19.61 0.03
CA VAL A 49 -2.11 -19.83 1.45
C VAL A 49 -2.77 -21.10 2.00
N SER A 50 -3.92 -21.51 1.45
CA SER A 50 -4.57 -22.78 1.80
C SER A 50 -3.74 -24.02 1.44
N LYS A 51 -2.78 -23.89 0.51
CA LYS A 51 -1.94 -24.99 0.02
C LYS A 51 -0.63 -25.15 0.79
N SER A 52 -0.09 -24.07 1.36
CA SER A 52 1.11 -24.10 2.21
C SER A 52 1.20 -22.81 3.04
N PRO A 53 1.50 -22.86 4.35
CA PRO A 53 1.67 -21.67 5.18
C PRO A 53 3.07 -21.04 5.08
N GLU A 54 4.04 -21.65 4.39
CA GLU A 54 5.44 -21.20 4.35
C GLU A 54 5.80 -20.37 3.10
N HIS A 55 4.86 -19.57 2.57
CA HIS A 55 5.07 -18.79 1.35
C HIS A 55 5.77 -17.44 1.58
N GLY A 56 5.82 -16.92 2.80
CA GLY A 56 6.50 -15.65 3.11
C GLY A 56 5.81 -14.41 2.56
N LEU A 57 4.48 -14.36 2.62
CA LEU A 57 3.70 -13.21 2.14
C LEU A 57 3.46 -12.23 3.29
N THR A 58 3.82 -10.98 3.04
CA THR A 58 3.45 -9.82 3.85
C THR A 58 2.44 -8.99 3.08
N VAL A 59 1.31 -8.64 3.69
CA VAL A 59 0.31 -7.76 3.10
C VAL A 59 0.36 -6.42 3.80
N ALA A 60 0.72 -5.38 3.07
CA ALA A 60 0.70 -4.01 3.53
C ALA A 60 -0.62 -3.33 3.12
N VAL A 61 -1.29 -2.67 4.07
CA VAL A 61 -2.60 -2.06 3.84
C VAL A 61 -2.60 -0.61 4.32
N SER A 62 -3.03 0.29 3.44
CA SER A 62 -3.20 1.70 3.78
C SER A 62 -4.56 1.95 4.47
N PRO A 63 -4.65 2.94 5.36
CA PRO A 63 -5.93 3.36 5.94
C PRO A 63 -6.96 3.81 4.90
N ALA A 64 -6.54 4.43 3.79
CA ALA A 64 -7.45 4.84 2.72
C ALA A 64 -8.13 3.64 2.03
N TRP A 65 -7.38 2.58 1.70
CA TRP A 65 -7.94 1.35 1.16
C TRP A 65 -8.88 0.67 2.17
N THR A 66 -8.48 0.62 3.44
CA THR A 66 -9.27 0.03 4.52
C THR A 66 -10.60 0.76 4.73
N ALA A 67 -10.60 2.09 4.63
CA ALA A 67 -11.80 2.91 4.70
C ALA A 67 -12.76 2.59 3.55
N LEU A 68 -12.25 2.48 2.31
CA LEU A 68 -13.07 2.13 1.14
C LEU A 68 -13.60 0.68 1.20
N ALA A 69 -12.77 -0.27 1.63
CA ALA A 69 -13.16 -1.67 1.74
C ALA A 69 -14.29 -1.90 2.76
N ASN A 70 -14.39 -1.05 3.79
CA ASN A 70 -15.44 -1.09 4.81
C ASN A 70 -16.62 -0.14 4.55
N ASP A 71 -16.54 0.74 3.55
CA ASP A 71 -17.58 1.73 3.30
C ASP A 71 -18.83 1.09 2.63
N PRO A 72 -20.04 1.22 3.21
CA PRO A 72 -21.24 0.59 2.67
C PRO A 72 -21.62 1.06 1.25
N VAL A 73 -21.34 2.32 0.92
CA VAL A 73 -21.63 2.88 -0.41
C VAL A 73 -20.64 2.29 -1.42
N ALA A 74 -19.36 2.27 -1.07
CA ALA A 74 -18.31 1.65 -1.86
C ALA A 74 -18.59 0.16 -2.13
N GLN A 75 -18.97 -0.61 -1.10
CA GLN A 75 -19.34 -2.02 -1.24
C GLN A 75 -20.57 -2.22 -2.13
N SER A 76 -21.54 -1.32 -2.07
CA SER A 76 -22.73 -1.36 -2.92
C SER A 76 -22.37 -1.12 -4.40
N LEU A 77 -21.42 -0.21 -4.67
CA LEU A 77 -20.91 0.02 -6.02
C LEU A 77 -20.09 -1.17 -6.55
N VAL A 78 -19.27 -1.80 -5.71
CA VAL A 78 -18.56 -3.04 -6.05
C VAL A 78 -19.55 -4.15 -6.41
N ARG A 79 -20.62 -4.32 -5.61
CA ARG A 79 -21.68 -5.28 -5.91
C ARG A 79 -22.32 -5.01 -7.27
N TRP A 80 -22.67 -3.75 -7.54
CA TRP A 80 -23.26 -3.37 -8.82
C TRP A 80 -22.30 -3.69 -9.97
N GLU A 81 -21.03 -3.35 -9.84
CA GLU A 81 -20.02 -3.56 -10.88
C GLU A 81 -19.77 -5.05 -11.15
N LEU A 82 -19.74 -5.89 -10.11
CA LEU A 82 -19.66 -7.35 -10.23
C LEU A 82 -20.81 -7.93 -11.05
N VAL A 83 -22.05 -7.52 -10.76
CA VAL A 83 -23.24 -7.99 -11.47
C VAL A 83 -23.25 -7.49 -12.91
N ARG A 84 -23.05 -6.18 -13.10
CA ARG A 84 -23.03 -5.54 -14.42
C ARG A 84 -22.01 -6.19 -15.35
N ARG A 85 -20.76 -6.33 -14.90
CA ARG A 85 -19.70 -6.93 -15.73
C ARG A 85 -20.01 -8.38 -16.10
N ALA A 86 -20.67 -9.14 -15.22
CA ALA A 86 -21.10 -10.51 -15.52
C ALA A 86 -22.20 -10.55 -16.60
N GLU A 87 -23.17 -9.64 -16.56
CA GLU A 87 -24.25 -9.56 -17.54
C GLU A 87 -23.73 -9.17 -18.94
N GLU A 88 -22.86 -8.18 -18.98
CA GLU A 88 -22.29 -7.60 -20.21
C GLU A 88 -21.12 -8.41 -20.80
N ALA A 89 -20.67 -9.47 -20.13
CA ALA A 89 -19.54 -10.28 -20.59
C ALA A 89 -19.75 -10.88 -22.00
N PRO A 90 -18.73 -10.81 -22.88
CA PRO A 90 -18.81 -11.41 -24.21
C PRO A 90 -18.72 -12.94 -24.13
N GLY A 91 -19.70 -13.64 -24.68
CA GLY A 91 -19.71 -15.11 -24.73
C GLY A 91 -20.01 -15.77 -23.38
N GLU A 92 -20.31 -17.08 -23.43
CA GLU A 92 -20.77 -17.81 -22.23
C GLU A 92 -19.64 -18.18 -21.26
N ALA A 93 -18.43 -18.44 -21.78
CA ALA A 93 -17.28 -18.80 -20.96
C ALA A 93 -16.88 -17.65 -20.02
N GLU A 94 -16.78 -16.42 -20.53
CA GLU A 94 -16.42 -15.25 -19.73
C GLU A 94 -17.54 -14.88 -18.74
N ARG A 95 -18.81 -14.98 -19.17
CA ARG A 95 -19.96 -14.81 -18.27
C ARG A 95 -19.94 -15.81 -17.12
N ALA A 96 -19.60 -17.07 -17.39
CA ALA A 96 -19.45 -18.08 -16.35
C ALA A 96 -18.30 -17.76 -15.38
N ARG A 97 -17.14 -17.31 -15.88
CA ARG A 97 -16.01 -16.86 -15.04
C ARG A 97 -16.41 -15.70 -14.11
N ARG A 98 -17.10 -14.69 -14.63
CA ARG A 98 -17.57 -13.55 -13.82
C ARG A 98 -18.64 -13.93 -12.81
N ARG A 99 -19.59 -14.80 -13.18
CA ARG A 99 -20.55 -15.34 -12.21
C ARG A 99 -19.85 -16.11 -11.09
N HIS A 100 -18.81 -16.88 -11.41
CA HIS A 100 -18.01 -17.53 -10.38
C HIS A 100 -17.33 -16.53 -9.45
N LEU A 101 -16.72 -15.45 -9.98
CA LEU A 101 -16.18 -14.38 -9.14
C LEU A 101 -17.28 -13.80 -8.22
N ASN A 102 -18.47 -13.54 -8.77
CA ASN A 102 -19.60 -13.02 -8.00
C ASN A 102 -20.01 -13.99 -6.88
N ASP A 103 -20.05 -15.30 -7.14
CA ASP A 103 -20.39 -16.31 -6.13
C ASP A 103 -19.35 -16.34 -5.00
N GLN A 104 -18.06 -16.23 -5.33
CA GLN A 104 -16.99 -16.14 -4.34
C GLN A 104 -17.09 -14.85 -3.51
N VAL A 105 -17.23 -13.70 -4.16
CA VAL A 105 -17.16 -12.40 -3.52
C VAL A 105 -18.45 -12.03 -2.79
N LEU A 106 -19.61 -12.18 -3.43
CA LEU A 106 -20.91 -11.83 -2.87
C LEU A 106 -21.49 -12.96 -2.02
N GLY A 107 -21.35 -14.21 -2.47
CA GLY A 107 -21.93 -15.38 -1.79
C GLY A 107 -21.11 -15.82 -0.59
N ARG A 108 -19.83 -16.15 -0.81
CA ARG A 108 -18.95 -16.70 0.23
C ARG A 108 -18.32 -15.64 1.12
N LEU A 109 -17.65 -14.65 0.52
CA LEU A 109 -16.91 -13.62 1.24
C LEU A 109 -17.78 -12.44 1.67
N ARG A 110 -18.98 -12.28 1.10
CA ARG A 110 -19.94 -11.22 1.44
C ARG A 110 -19.34 -9.80 1.42
N LEU A 111 -18.42 -9.57 0.48
CA LEU A 111 -17.64 -8.32 0.36
C LEU A 111 -16.75 -7.96 1.58
N ASP A 112 -16.50 -8.90 2.48
CA ASP A 112 -15.71 -8.69 3.70
C ASP A 112 -14.20 -8.90 3.45
N ALA A 113 -13.58 -7.98 2.71
CA ALA A 113 -12.15 -8.03 2.39
C ALA A 113 -11.27 -7.87 3.64
N VAL A 114 -11.65 -6.96 4.54
CA VAL A 114 -10.93 -6.70 5.79
C VAL A 114 -10.99 -7.91 6.71
N GLY A 115 -12.16 -8.52 6.89
CA GLY A 115 -12.28 -9.74 7.68
C GLY A 115 -11.56 -10.94 7.06
N LEU A 116 -11.47 -11.05 5.73
CA LEU A 116 -10.63 -12.06 5.08
C LEU A 116 -9.16 -11.90 5.48
N LEU A 117 -8.59 -10.70 5.30
CA LEU A 117 -7.21 -10.41 5.67
C LEU A 117 -6.96 -10.64 7.17
N SER A 118 -7.88 -10.20 8.04
CA SER A 118 -7.82 -10.48 9.48
C SER A 118 -7.79 -11.97 9.80
N ARG A 119 -8.59 -12.79 9.13
CA ARG A 119 -8.61 -14.25 9.35
C ARG A 119 -7.30 -14.89 8.93
N LEU A 120 -6.76 -14.53 7.76
CA LEU A 120 -5.49 -15.03 7.25
C LEU A 120 -4.30 -14.60 8.13
N ALA A 121 -4.32 -13.37 8.63
CA ALA A 121 -3.30 -12.86 9.55
C ALA A 121 -3.33 -13.61 10.89
N ARG A 122 -4.52 -13.79 11.49
CA ARG A 122 -4.68 -14.52 12.77
C ARG A 122 -4.29 -15.99 12.68
N SER A 123 -4.43 -16.62 11.52
CA SER A 123 -3.96 -17.99 11.32
C SER A 123 -2.45 -18.09 11.15
N GLY A 124 -1.73 -16.97 11.10
CA GLY A 124 -0.30 -16.92 10.79
C GLY A 124 0.03 -17.27 9.33
N ALA A 125 -0.98 -17.27 8.44
CA ALA A 125 -0.77 -17.56 7.03
C ALA A 125 -0.06 -16.39 6.35
N ILE A 126 -0.49 -15.16 6.63
CA ILE A 126 0.16 -13.94 6.15
C ILE A 126 0.65 -13.10 7.33
N GLU A 127 1.67 -12.28 7.10
CA GLU A 127 1.96 -11.15 7.97
C GLU A 127 1.20 -9.93 7.44
N LEU A 128 0.45 -9.24 8.30
CA LEU A 128 -0.34 -8.06 7.91
C LEU A 128 0.30 -6.83 8.55
N VAL A 129 0.62 -5.81 7.74
CA VAL A 129 1.34 -4.61 8.20
C VAL A 129 0.66 -3.31 7.78
N ALA A 130 0.88 -2.27 8.57
CA ALA A 130 0.40 -0.92 8.27
C ALA A 130 1.25 -0.25 7.19
N ALA A 131 0.59 0.37 6.23
CA ALA A 131 1.21 1.33 5.31
C ALA A 131 0.91 2.77 5.77
N ALA A 132 1.76 3.74 5.38
CA ALA A 132 1.60 5.15 5.73
C ALA A 132 0.19 5.69 5.43
N ALA A 133 -0.35 6.53 6.33
CA ALA A 133 -1.78 6.83 6.40
C ALA A 133 -2.40 7.33 5.08
N SER A 134 -1.70 8.23 4.40
CA SER A 134 -2.13 8.82 3.13
C SER A 134 -1.22 8.44 1.97
N HIS A 135 -0.39 7.42 2.12
CA HIS A 135 0.58 7.04 1.09
C HIS A 135 1.50 8.22 0.69
N ALA A 136 1.86 9.06 1.67
CA ALA A 136 2.77 10.19 1.49
C ALA A 136 4.24 9.75 1.48
N TRP A 137 5.09 10.46 0.73
CA TRP A 137 6.54 10.28 0.78
C TRP A 137 7.12 10.94 2.04
N LEU A 138 7.26 10.16 3.12
CA LEU A 138 7.65 10.68 4.44
C LEU A 138 8.98 11.43 4.50
N PRO A 139 10.02 11.14 3.68
CA PRO A 139 11.24 11.96 3.66
C PRO A 139 10.98 13.45 3.37
N ASN A 140 9.90 13.79 2.66
CA ASN A 140 9.52 15.19 2.46
C ASN A 140 9.07 15.89 3.75
N PHE A 141 8.77 15.16 4.82
CA PHE A 141 8.20 15.68 6.06
C PHE A 141 9.08 15.39 7.28
N GLU A 142 10.36 15.05 7.09
CA GLU A 142 11.31 14.72 8.17
C GLU A 142 11.33 15.78 9.30
N SER A 143 11.19 17.07 8.95
CA SER A 143 11.21 18.17 9.92
C SER A 143 9.91 18.31 10.72
N SER A 144 8.80 17.71 10.30
CA SER A 144 7.48 17.91 10.91
C SER A 144 7.06 16.71 11.76
N ARG A 145 7.24 16.83 13.08
CA ARG A 145 6.84 15.77 14.03
C ARG A 145 5.34 15.49 14.00
N VAL A 146 4.52 16.53 13.94
CA VAL A 146 3.05 16.40 13.90
C VAL A 146 2.62 15.64 12.65
N PHE A 147 3.21 15.95 11.49
CA PHE A 147 2.93 15.21 10.26
C PHE A 147 3.35 13.75 10.38
N LEU A 148 4.56 13.47 10.88
CA LEU A 148 5.06 12.10 11.03
C LEU A 148 4.24 11.28 12.02
N ASN A 149 3.87 11.85 13.18
CA ASN A 149 2.99 11.21 14.15
C ASN A 149 1.61 10.91 13.53
N ALA A 150 1.07 11.82 12.72
CA ALA A 150 -0.20 11.62 12.02
C ALA A 150 -0.09 10.57 10.90
N ALA A 151 1.00 10.55 10.13
CA ALA A 151 1.15 9.65 8.99
C ALA A 151 1.54 8.22 9.40
N VAL A 152 2.32 8.06 10.47
CA VAL A 152 2.81 6.77 10.99
C VAL A 152 1.92 6.28 12.12
N GLY A 153 1.74 7.09 13.16
CA GLY A 153 1.01 6.70 14.36
C GLY A 153 -0.47 6.45 14.12
N ALA A 154 -1.14 7.34 13.38
CA ALA A 154 -2.54 7.12 13.04
C ALA A 154 -2.72 5.88 12.15
N ALA A 155 -1.77 5.58 11.26
CA ALA A 155 -1.82 4.37 10.44
C ALA A 155 -1.70 3.09 11.27
N LEU A 156 -0.76 3.04 12.23
CA LEU A 156 -0.57 1.90 13.11
C LEU A 156 -1.78 1.70 14.05
N ASN A 157 -2.33 2.79 14.58
CA ASN A 157 -3.53 2.74 15.41
C ASN A 157 -4.76 2.30 14.60
N ASP A 158 -4.95 2.84 13.38
CA ASP A 158 -6.05 2.46 12.50
C ASP A 158 -5.95 1.00 12.07
N HIS A 159 -4.74 0.50 11.82
CA HIS A 159 -4.49 -0.91 11.55
C HIS A 159 -4.95 -1.79 12.72
N ALA A 160 -4.54 -1.45 13.95
CA ALA A 160 -4.95 -2.16 15.16
C ALA A 160 -6.47 -2.19 15.33
N ARG A 161 -7.13 -1.06 15.09
CA ARG A 161 -8.59 -0.94 15.13
C ARG A 161 -9.28 -1.77 14.06
N ALA A 162 -8.86 -1.64 12.80
CA ALA A 162 -9.54 -2.24 11.65
C ALA A 162 -9.39 -3.76 11.61
N TYR A 163 -8.21 -4.28 11.94
CA TYR A 163 -7.92 -5.71 11.85
C TYR A 163 -8.00 -6.44 13.20
N GLY A 164 -8.06 -5.70 14.31
CA GLY A 164 -8.04 -6.24 15.67
C GLY A 164 -6.71 -6.92 16.01
N LEU A 165 -5.62 -6.43 15.44
CA LEU A 165 -4.25 -6.92 15.58
C LEU A 165 -3.28 -5.74 15.45
N ALA A 166 -2.33 -5.58 16.37
CA ALA A 166 -1.27 -4.58 16.21
C ALA A 166 -0.34 -4.97 15.05
N SER A 167 0.21 -3.96 14.38
CA SER A 167 1.15 -4.17 13.28
C SER A 167 2.59 -4.16 13.80
N ASP A 168 3.31 -5.28 13.64
CA ASP A 168 4.74 -5.37 13.96
C ASP A 168 5.61 -4.61 12.95
N GLY A 169 5.12 -4.42 11.73
CA GLY A 169 5.81 -3.74 10.64
C GLY A 169 5.22 -2.39 10.28
N PHE A 170 6.01 -1.55 9.64
CA PHE A 170 5.54 -0.32 9.00
C PHE A 170 6.19 -0.15 7.62
N VAL A 171 5.44 0.32 6.64
CA VAL A 171 5.97 0.59 5.30
C VAL A 171 5.48 1.92 4.74
N CYS A 172 6.44 2.75 4.33
CA CYS A 172 6.18 3.90 3.48
C CYS A 172 5.97 3.43 2.03
N PRO A 173 5.27 4.23 1.20
CA PRO A 173 5.25 3.99 -0.24
C PRO A 173 6.68 3.74 -0.76
N PHE A 174 6.86 2.61 -1.45
CA PHE A 174 8.13 2.19 -2.05
C PHE A 174 9.34 2.13 -1.09
N GLY A 175 9.12 2.12 0.22
CA GLY A 175 10.20 2.04 1.22
C GLY A 175 10.90 3.37 1.51
N GLY A 176 10.28 4.52 1.21
CA GLY A 176 10.87 5.83 1.50
C GLY A 176 11.22 6.03 2.98
N VAL A 177 12.50 6.30 3.27
CA VAL A 177 13.04 6.41 4.63
C VAL A 177 13.98 7.60 4.77
N PHE A 178 14.06 8.11 6.00
CA PHE A 178 15.10 9.02 6.47
C PHE A 178 15.66 8.48 7.79
N PRO A 179 16.91 8.80 8.17
CA PRO A 179 17.60 8.11 9.25
C PRO A 179 16.85 8.06 10.59
N THR A 180 16.03 9.07 10.91
CA THR A 180 15.33 9.17 12.20
C THR A 180 13.88 8.66 12.20
N LEU A 181 13.40 8.09 11.10
CA LEU A 181 12.05 7.51 11.00
C LEU A 181 11.80 6.41 12.04
N ASP A 182 12.87 5.68 12.43
CA ASP A 182 12.83 4.64 13.46
C ASP A 182 12.22 5.12 14.78
N ARG A 183 12.40 6.41 15.12
CA ARG A 183 11.90 6.97 16.39
C ARG A 183 10.38 7.02 16.45
N VAL A 184 9.72 7.43 15.37
CA VAL A 184 8.25 7.48 15.34
C VAL A 184 7.68 6.06 15.19
N VAL A 185 8.33 5.20 14.40
CA VAL A 185 7.94 3.78 14.27
C VAL A 185 7.99 3.08 15.64
N ALA A 186 9.09 3.25 16.40
CA ALA A 186 9.26 2.66 17.72
C ALA A 186 8.22 3.17 18.73
N ARG A 187 7.92 4.48 18.69
CA ARG A 187 6.96 5.13 19.59
C ARG A 187 5.57 4.52 19.50
N PHE A 188 5.15 4.12 18.30
CA PHE A 188 3.85 3.53 18.05
C PHE A 188 3.88 1.99 18.05
N GLY A 189 4.96 1.39 18.56
CA GLY A 189 5.03 -0.03 18.90
C GLY A 189 5.40 -0.98 17.76
N ALA A 190 5.70 -0.47 16.56
CA ALA A 190 6.19 -1.31 15.47
C ALA A 190 7.65 -1.71 15.69
N ARG A 191 7.96 -2.98 15.42
CA ARG A 191 9.27 -3.62 15.60
C ARG A 191 10.20 -3.40 14.41
N TYR A 192 9.64 -3.15 13.23
CA TYR A 192 10.44 -2.96 12.03
C TYR A 192 9.80 -2.00 11.03
N GLN A 193 10.64 -1.48 10.14
CA GLN A 193 10.27 -0.69 8.98
C GLN A 193 10.85 -1.31 7.71
N LEU A 194 10.06 -1.29 6.64
CA LEU A 194 10.53 -1.68 5.32
C LEU A 194 11.02 -0.45 4.58
N VAL A 195 12.23 -0.53 4.05
CA VAL A 195 12.97 0.60 3.46
C VAL A 195 13.47 0.25 2.07
N GLU A 196 13.80 1.22 1.23
CA GLU A 196 14.51 0.95 -0.03
C GLU A 196 15.83 0.22 0.26
N ALA A 197 16.08 -0.91 -0.38
CA ALA A 197 17.18 -1.81 -0.02
C ALA A 197 18.56 -1.15 -0.09
N ASP A 198 18.75 -0.23 -1.03
CA ASP A 198 20.01 0.48 -1.21
C ASP A 198 20.33 1.46 -0.06
N THR A 199 19.32 1.93 0.69
CA THR A 199 19.48 2.80 1.86
C THR A 199 20.25 2.10 2.98
N LEU A 200 20.19 0.77 3.06
CA LEU A 200 20.93 -0.02 4.05
C LEU A 200 22.45 0.09 3.89
N THR A 201 22.92 0.40 2.68
CA THR A 201 24.35 0.52 2.37
C THR A 201 24.84 1.96 2.28
N ARG A 202 23.91 2.93 2.41
CA ARG A 202 24.20 4.38 2.48
C ARG A 202 24.15 4.95 3.90
N GLY A 203 23.86 4.10 4.89
CA GLY A 203 23.85 4.48 6.29
C GLY A 203 25.24 4.72 6.86
N GLY A 204 25.30 5.04 8.15
CA GLY A 204 26.59 5.14 8.86
C GLY A 204 27.28 3.79 9.07
N GLN A 205 26.57 2.69 8.84
CA GLN A 205 27.05 1.31 8.90
C GLN A 205 26.44 0.54 7.72
N THR A 206 27.19 -0.42 7.19
CA THR A 206 26.69 -1.36 6.17
C THR A 206 26.52 -2.73 6.83
N PRO A 207 25.32 -3.34 6.80
CA PRO A 207 25.12 -4.65 7.38
C PRO A 207 25.82 -5.73 6.55
N PRO A 208 26.22 -6.87 7.15
CA PRO A 208 26.60 -8.06 6.42
C PRO A 208 25.53 -8.43 5.39
N GLY A 209 25.95 -8.76 4.17
CA GLY A 209 25.06 -9.01 3.04
C GLY A 209 24.56 -7.73 2.33
N GLY A 210 24.99 -6.55 2.75
CA GLY A 210 24.66 -5.28 2.11
C GLY A 210 23.15 -5.04 2.03
N CYS A 211 22.61 -4.88 0.82
CA CYS A 211 21.17 -4.68 0.59
C CYS A 211 20.30 -5.87 1.03
N ALA A 212 20.89 -7.06 1.19
CA ALA A 212 20.21 -8.26 1.66
C ALA A 212 20.40 -8.52 3.17
N GLY A 213 20.93 -7.53 3.90
CA GLY A 213 21.13 -7.56 5.34
C GLY A 213 20.02 -6.85 6.13
N VAL A 214 20.24 -6.69 7.44
CA VAL A 214 19.34 -5.99 8.36
C VAL A 214 20.15 -5.01 9.21
N LEU A 215 19.60 -3.83 9.43
CA LEU A 215 20.09 -2.86 10.43
C LEU A 215 19.10 -2.78 11.58
N ILE A 216 19.58 -2.67 12.82
CA ILE A 216 18.73 -2.38 13.99
C ILE A 216 19.14 -1.03 14.56
N ALA A 217 18.21 -0.10 14.68
CA ALA A 217 18.46 1.20 15.29
C ALA A 217 18.56 1.09 16.81
N SER A 218 19.11 2.11 17.47
CA SER A 218 19.19 2.15 18.95
C SER A 218 17.83 2.21 19.64
N THR A 219 16.77 2.47 18.89
CA THR A 219 15.36 2.37 19.32
C THR A 219 14.84 0.93 19.35
N GLY A 220 15.60 -0.04 18.80
CA GLY A 220 15.20 -1.43 18.65
C GLY A 220 14.49 -1.74 17.32
N VAL A 221 14.15 -0.72 16.52
CA VAL A 221 13.47 -0.91 15.23
C VAL A 221 14.44 -1.45 14.18
N ALA A 222 14.07 -2.55 13.55
CA ALA A 222 14.81 -3.13 12.42
C ALA A 222 14.45 -2.44 11.10
N SER A 223 15.44 -2.27 10.22
CA SER A 223 15.28 -1.82 8.84
C SER A 223 15.62 -2.96 7.89
N LEU A 224 14.64 -3.37 7.08
CA LEU A 224 14.79 -4.43 6.07
C LEU A 224 14.54 -3.88 4.66
N GLY A 225 15.39 -4.28 3.71
CA GLY A 225 15.45 -3.69 2.38
C GLY A 225 14.46 -4.31 1.39
N ILE A 226 13.54 -3.50 0.85
CA ILE A 226 12.73 -3.79 -0.32
C ILE A 226 13.56 -3.44 -1.56
N ASP A 227 13.85 -4.44 -2.38
CA ASP A 227 14.46 -4.27 -3.69
C ASP A 227 13.35 -4.13 -4.74
N PRO A 228 13.24 -2.99 -5.44
CA PRO A 228 12.20 -2.78 -6.46
C PRO A 228 12.55 -3.47 -7.79
N VAL A 229 13.82 -3.81 -8.04
CA VAL A 229 14.26 -4.33 -9.34
C VAL A 229 13.56 -5.64 -9.77
N PRO A 230 13.30 -6.62 -8.88
CA PRO A 230 12.58 -7.84 -9.26
C PRO A 230 11.17 -7.58 -9.82
N THR A 231 10.49 -6.55 -9.30
CA THR A 231 9.12 -6.19 -9.68
C THR A 231 9.06 -4.99 -10.64
N ALA A 232 10.17 -4.31 -10.90
CA ALA A 232 10.24 -3.16 -11.80
C ALA A 232 9.59 -3.39 -13.17
N PRO A 233 9.75 -4.55 -13.86
CA PRO A 233 9.06 -4.78 -15.13
C PRO A 233 7.53 -4.76 -15.00
N LEU A 234 6.97 -5.15 -13.84
CA LEU A 234 5.51 -5.09 -13.60
C LEU A 234 5.00 -3.65 -13.47
N ILE A 235 5.88 -2.71 -13.16
CA ILE A 235 5.57 -1.31 -12.83
C ILE A 235 5.88 -0.39 -14.03
N ASP A 236 7.00 -0.63 -14.72
CA ASP A 236 7.51 0.20 -15.82
C ASP A 236 7.86 -0.68 -17.05
N PRO A 237 7.07 -0.58 -18.15
CA PRO A 237 7.31 -1.32 -19.38
C PRO A 237 8.49 -0.81 -20.22
N ASP A 238 9.07 0.36 -19.89
CA ASP A 238 10.26 0.85 -20.58
C ASP A 238 11.56 0.30 -19.95
N GLN A 239 11.46 -0.50 -18.88
CA GLN A 239 12.61 -1.14 -18.24
C GLN A 239 13.14 -2.35 -19.02
N PRO A 240 14.46 -2.59 -19.04
CA PRO A 240 15.01 -3.82 -19.59
C PRO A 240 14.49 -5.05 -18.83
N GLY A 241 13.93 -6.01 -19.56
CA GLY A 241 13.24 -7.16 -19.00
C GLY A 241 11.72 -7.17 -19.23
N VAL A 242 11.19 -6.30 -20.07
CA VAL A 242 9.76 -6.21 -20.40
C VAL A 242 9.32 -7.18 -21.51
N ALA A 243 10.27 -7.78 -22.24
CA ALA A 243 9.98 -8.75 -23.30
C ALA A 243 9.05 -9.92 -22.90
N TRP A 244 9.05 -10.35 -21.63
CA TRP A 244 8.15 -11.41 -21.15
C TRP A 244 6.75 -10.91 -20.75
N LEU A 245 6.57 -9.60 -20.55
CA LEU A 245 5.26 -8.97 -20.35
C LEU A 245 4.62 -8.60 -21.69
N GLU A 246 5.42 -8.23 -22.70
CA GLU A 246 4.94 -8.00 -24.07
C GLU A 246 4.32 -9.27 -24.69
N ASP A 247 4.93 -10.44 -24.43
CA ASP A 247 4.39 -11.75 -24.83
C ASP A 247 3.10 -12.15 -24.07
N ALA A 248 2.78 -11.48 -22.95
CA ALA A 248 1.56 -11.72 -22.19
C ALA A 248 0.31 -11.02 -22.78
N GLY A 249 0.53 -10.19 -23.82
CA GLY A 249 -0.50 -9.42 -24.49
C GLY A 249 -0.90 -8.17 -23.71
N ASP A 250 -0.93 -7.02 -24.38
CA ASP A 250 -1.59 -5.84 -23.83
C ASP A 250 -3.08 -6.13 -23.59
N PRO A 251 -3.71 -5.56 -22.54
CA PRO A 251 -5.15 -5.54 -22.46
C PRO A 251 -5.70 -4.91 -23.75
N VAL A 252 -6.45 -5.69 -24.53
CA VAL A 252 -6.97 -5.29 -25.85
C VAL A 252 -7.72 -3.96 -25.72
N GLU A 253 -7.19 -2.90 -26.33
CA GLU A 253 -7.90 -1.63 -26.46
C GLU A 253 -9.09 -1.83 -27.41
N THR A 254 -10.28 -2.03 -26.84
CA THR A 254 -11.52 -1.88 -27.62
C THR A 254 -11.85 -0.39 -27.72
N ARG A 255 -11.52 0.19 -28.88
CA ARG A 255 -11.99 1.51 -29.29
C ARG A 255 -13.51 1.45 -29.43
N SER A 256 -14.24 2.02 -28.48
CA SER A 256 -15.70 2.11 -28.53
C SER A 256 -16.13 3.26 -29.43
N ASP A 257 -16.27 2.98 -30.74
CA ASP A 257 -17.00 3.85 -31.67
C ASP A 257 -18.47 3.38 -31.72
N GLY A 258 -19.32 3.91 -30.84
CA GLY A 258 -20.76 3.63 -30.85
C GLY A 258 -21.57 4.59 -29.96
N PRO A 259 -22.76 5.06 -30.40
CA PRO A 259 -23.50 6.10 -29.71
C PRO A 259 -24.16 5.56 -28.43
N HIS A 260 -23.74 6.06 -27.27
CA HIS A 260 -24.37 5.75 -25.99
C HIS A 260 -25.80 6.33 -25.88
N PRO A 261 -26.79 5.56 -25.38
CA PRO A 261 -28.10 6.10 -25.06
C PRO A 261 -27.99 7.02 -23.84
N ARG A 262 -28.27 8.30 -24.06
CA ARG A 262 -28.35 9.35 -23.05
C ARG A 262 -29.44 9.01 -22.04
N THR A 263 -29.06 8.64 -20.82
CA THR A 263 -29.92 8.80 -19.65
C THR A 263 -29.14 9.50 -18.55
N HIS A 264 -29.79 10.50 -17.96
CA HIS A 264 -29.21 11.55 -17.14
C HIS A 264 -28.76 11.04 -15.76
N ALA A 265 -27.45 10.87 -15.59
CA ALA A 265 -26.72 10.97 -14.34
C ALA A 265 -25.32 11.49 -14.71
N HIS A 266 -25.03 12.71 -14.28
CA HIS A 266 -24.09 13.63 -14.92
C HIS A 266 -22.61 13.18 -14.89
N ASP A 267 -22.00 13.18 -16.07
CA ASP A 267 -20.58 13.39 -16.40
C ASP A 267 -19.52 12.79 -15.46
N HIS A 268 -19.30 11.47 -15.57
CA HIS A 268 -18.04 10.87 -15.15
C HIS A 268 -16.94 11.17 -16.19
N PRO A 269 -15.80 11.77 -15.81
CA PRO A 269 -14.71 12.08 -16.75
C PRO A 269 -13.87 10.86 -17.18
N TYR A 270 -14.26 9.65 -16.77
CA TYR A 270 -13.53 8.42 -17.05
C TYR A 270 -14.35 7.52 -17.97
N PRO A 271 -13.94 7.29 -19.23
CA PRO A 271 -14.51 6.21 -19.99
C PRO A 271 -14.20 4.89 -19.26
N PRO A 272 -15.16 3.96 -19.10
CA PRO A 272 -14.85 2.63 -18.60
C PRO A 272 -13.88 1.98 -19.58
N ARG A 273 -12.61 1.82 -19.18
CA ARG A 273 -11.69 0.93 -19.88
C ARG A 273 -12.18 -0.48 -19.63
N TRP A 274 -12.75 -1.09 -20.67
CA TRP A 274 -13.12 -2.51 -20.66
C TRP A 274 -11.85 -3.34 -20.70
N SER A 275 -11.32 -3.64 -19.53
CA SER A 275 -10.29 -4.66 -19.40
C SER A 275 -10.97 -6.02 -19.46
N THR A 276 -10.78 -6.74 -20.57
CA THR A 276 -11.10 -8.17 -20.69
C THR A 276 -10.04 -9.03 -20.00
N SER A 277 -9.36 -8.49 -18.98
CA SER A 277 -8.23 -9.16 -18.35
C SER A 277 -8.66 -10.54 -17.81
N PRO A 278 -7.94 -11.62 -18.15
CA PRO A 278 -8.16 -12.94 -17.57
C PRO A 278 -7.81 -13.00 -16.07
N SER A 279 -7.47 -11.87 -15.44
CA SER A 279 -7.09 -11.72 -14.03
C SER A 279 -8.11 -12.21 -13.00
N LEU A 280 -9.30 -12.70 -13.37
CA LEU A 280 -10.38 -13.19 -12.50
C LEU A 280 -10.06 -14.46 -11.67
N GLY A 281 -8.80 -14.90 -11.62
CA GLY A 281 -8.34 -16.06 -10.84
C GLY A 281 -8.74 -17.43 -11.41
N ILE A 282 -9.57 -17.47 -12.46
CA ILE A 282 -9.78 -18.66 -13.31
C ILE A 282 -9.24 -18.35 -14.69
N LEU A 283 -7.96 -18.68 -14.87
CA LEU A 283 -7.28 -18.64 -16.15
C LEU A 283 -7.75 -19.81 -17.02
N ASP A 284 -7.80 -19.62 -18.35
CA ASP A 284 -7.73 -20.77 -19.25
C ASP A 284 -6.36 -21.43 -19.16
N ALA A 285 -6.24 -22.64 -19.72
CA ALA A 285 -5.02 -23.43 -19.67
C ALA A 285 -3.80 -22.67 -20.21
N ASP A 286 -3.97 -21.91 -21.31
CA ASP A 286 -2.89 -21.16 -21.92
C ASP A 286 -2.43 -20.00 -21.02
N SER A 287 -3.38 -19.22 -20.48
CA SER A 287 -3.06 -18.12 -19.56
C SER A 287 -2.47 -18.63 -18.24
N ASP A 288 -2.92 -19.77 -17.72
CA ASP A 288 -2.35 -20.39 -16.52
C ASP A 288 -0.92 -20.88 -16.76
N GLN A 289 -0.67 -21.50 -17.91
CA GLN A 289 0.66 -21.94 -18.32
C GLN A 289 1.62 -20.75 -18.46
N LEU A 290 1.16 -19.64 -19.05
CA LEU A 290 1.91 -18.40 -19.11
C LEU A 290 2.21 -17.86 -17.71
N ALA A 291 1.20 -17.75 -16.85
CA ALA A 291 1.37 -17.28 -15.47
C ALA A 291 2.41 -18.11 -14.69
N ALA A 292 2.38 -19.43 -14.85
CA ALA A 292 3.32 -20.36 -14.23
C ALA A 292 4.76 -20.14 -14.73
N ALA A 293 4.94 -19.98 -16.04
CA ALA A 293 6.25 -19.73 -16.65
C ALA A 293 6.85 -18.39 -16.20
N LEU A 294 6.03 -17.34 -16.13
CA LEU A 294 6.44 -16.02 -15.65
C LEU A 294 6.82 -16.03 -14.16
N ALA A 295 6.06 -16.78 -13.34
CA ALA A 295 6.37 -16.96 -11.92
C ALA A 295 7.72 -17.66 -11.72
N GLU A 296 8.02 -18.69 -12.52
CA GLU A 296 9.29 -19.40 -12.48
C GLU A 296 10.48 -18.52 -12.89
N GLY A 297 10.34 -17.79 -13.99
CA GLY A 297 11.36 -16.83 -14.43
C GLY A 297 11.63 -15.73 -13.39
N PHE A 298 10.57 -15.19 -12.78
CA PHE A 298 10.66 -14.20 -11.71
C PHE A 298 11.44 -14.74 -10.50
N LEU A 299 11.04 -15.91 -9.97
CA LEU A 299 11.66 -16.52 -8.80
C LEU A 299 13.16 -16.80 -9.00
N ALA A 300 13.53 -17.31 -10.19
CA ALA A 300 14.92 -17.58 -10.53
C ALA A 300 15.78 -16.29 -10.57
N ARG A 301 15.26 -15.23 -11.22
CA ARG A 301 15.95 -13.93 -11.29
C ARG A 301 16.08 -13.27 -9.93
N TRP A 302 15.01 -13.28 -9.15
CA TRP A 302 14.99 -12.70 -7.81
C TRP A 302 15.99 -13.39 -6.88
N ALA A 303 15.97 -14.72 -6.79
CA ALA A 303 16.91 -15.48 -5.97
C ALA A 303 18.38 -15.25 -6.39
N THR A 304 18.65 -15.23 -7.70
CA THR A 304 19.99 -14.97 -8.25
C THR A 304 20.49 -13.58 -7.87
N ARG A 305 19.61 -12.58 -7.95
CA ARG A 305 19.93 -11.20 -7.59
C ARG A 305 20.25 -11.06 -6.10
N VAL A 306 19.45 -11.65 -5.22
CA VAL A 306 19.70 -11.60 -3.78
C VAL A 306 21.02 -12.31 -3.43
N ASP A 307 21.31 -13.47 -4.05
CA ASP A 307 22.60 -14.16 -3.88
C ASP A 307 23.77 -13.26 -4.33
N HIS A 308 23.63 -12.57 -5.45
CA HIS A 308 24.64 -11.64 -5.96
C HIS A 308 24.85 -10.45 -5.01
N GLU A 309 23.79 -9.75 -4.63
CA GLU A 309 23.88 -8.57 -3.75
C GLU A 309 24.46 -8.93 -2.38
N SER A 310 24.12 -10.10 -1.83
CA SER A 310 24.65 -10.59 -0.54
C SER A 310 26.16 -10.83 -0.53
N LYS A 311 26.78 -10.98 -1.70
CA LYS A 311 28.22 -11.23 -1.86
C LYS A 311 28.99 -9.98 -2.30
N ARG A 312 28.28 -8.92 -2.70
CA ARG A 312 28.88 -7.74 -3.33
C ARG A 312 29.53 -6.82 -2.30
N LEU A 313 28.81 -6.49 -1.24
CA LEU A 313 29.24 -5.55 -0.20
C LEU A 313 29.15 -6.24 1.17
N HIS A 314 30.25 -6.25 1.92
CA HIS A 314 30.36 -6.91 3.24
C HIS A 314 29.83 -8.35 3.24
N PRO A 315 30.55 -9.31 2.61
CA PRO A 315 30.08 -10.69 2.47
C PRO A 315 29.76 -11.35 3.81
N LEU A 316 28.72 -12.18 3.81
CA LEU A 316 28.24 -12.91 4.98
C LEU A 316 29.28 -13.90 5.52
N THR A 317 29.34 -14.00 6.85
CA THR A 317 30.08 -15.01 7.62
C THR A 317 29.13 -16.08 8.18
N PRO A 318 29.65 -17.22 8.67
CA PRO A 318 28.83 -18.28 9.27
C PRO A 318 27.97 -17.85 10.47
N ASP A 319 28.34 -16.75 11.15
CA ASP A 319 27.61 -16.23 12.31
C ASP A 319 26.52 -15.22 11.91
N ASP A 320 26.56 -14.69 10.68
CA ASP A 320 25.59 -13.72 10.20
C ASP A 320 24.25 -14.38 9.81
N PRO A 321 23.12 -13.67 9.89
CA PRO A 321 21.84 -14.15 9.35
C PRO A 321 21.94 -14.51 7.85
N PRO A 322 21.10 -15.43 7.34
CA PRO A 322 21.04 -15.71 5.91
C PRO A 322 20.58 -14.47 5.13
N PRO A 323 20.95 -14.34 3.85
CA PRO A 323 20.54 -13.18 3.06
C PRO A 323 19.03 -13.14 2.90
N LEU A 324 18.46 -11.95 3.07
CA LEU A 324 17.03 -11.69 2.94
C LEU A 324 16.77 -10.83 1.70
N GLY A 325 15.98 -11.36 0.76
CA GLY A 325 15.45 -10.61 -0.35
C GLY A 325 13.99 -10.27 -0.12
N LEU A 326 13.67 -9.01 0.13
CA LEU A 326 12.29 -8.52 0.09
C LEU A 326 12.05 -7.78 -1.22
N THR A 327 10.85 -7.93 -1.77
CA THR A 327 10.39 -7.12 -2.91
C THR A 327 8.93 -6.75 -2.73
N LEU A 328 8.50 -5.67 -3.38
CA LEU A 328 7.17 -5.12 -3.23
C LEU A 328 6.46 -5.04 -4.57
N VAL A 329 5.18 -5.41 -4.58
CA VAL A 329 4.26 -5.20 -5.71
C VAL A 329 2.95 -4.66 -5.16
N SER A 330 2.26 -3.77 -5.88
CA SER A 330 0.92 -3.35 -5.48
C SER A 330 -0.16 -4.23 -6.13
N ALA A 331 -1.31 -4.37 -5.47
CA ALA A 331 -2.46 -5.06 -6.06
C ALA A 331 -2.89 -4.42 -7.40
N ARG A 332 -2.71 -3.09 -7.53
CA ARG A 332 -2.93 -2.34 -8.77
C ARG A 332 -2.01 -2.82 -9.90
N ASP A 333 -0.73 -3.03 -9.63
CA ASP A 333 0.23 -3.45 -10.66
C ASP A 333 -0.07 -4.89 -11.14
N LEU A 334 -0.53 -5.75 -10.22
CA LEU A 334 -0.95 -7.12 -10.54
C LEU A 334 -2.24 -7.19 -11.35
N GLY A 335 -3.15 -6.27 -11.10
CA GLY A 335 -4.46 -6.27 -11.76
C GLY A 335 -4.48 -5.46 -13.06
N GLY A 336 -3.59 -4.47 -13.21
CA GLY A 336 -3.58 -3.50 -14.30
C GLY A 336 -3.12 -4.07 -15.64
N ARG A 337 -1.93 -3.66 -16.11
CA ARG A 337 -1.40 -4.10 -17.43
C ARG A 337 -0.97 -5.56 -17.45
N PHE A 338 -0.84 -6.19 -16.29
CA PHE A 338 -0.42 -7.58 -16.18
C PHE A 338 -1.62 -8.54 -16.23
N ALA A 339 -2.02 -8.93 -17.44
CA ALA A 339 -3.22 -9.71 -17.73
C ALA A 339 -3.39 -10.98 -16.85
N VAL A 340 -2.29 -11.63 -16.48
CA VAL A 340 -2.30 -12.88 -15.69
C VAL A 340 -1.86 -12.68 -14.22
N GLY A 341 -1.84 -11.44 -13.72
CA GLY A 341 -1.14 -11.12 -12.47
C GLY A 341 -1.67 -11.80 -11.20
N ALA A 342 -2.98 -11.99 -11.06
CA ALA A 342 -3.54 -12.76 -9.94
C ALA A 342 -3.13 -14.24 -10.00
N GLY A 343 -3.13 -14.85 -11.20
CA GLY A 343 -2.68 -16.23 -11.37
C GLY A 343 -1.17 -16.38 -11.17
N TRP A 344 -0.38 -15.42 -11.68
CA TRP A 344 1.06 -15.34 -11.44
C TRP A 344 1.37 -15.29 -9.96
N LEU A 345 0.65 -14.46 -9.19
CA LEU A 345 0.81 -14.36 -7.73
C LEU A 345 0.53 -15.72 -7.08
N GLY A 346 -0.55 -16.38 -7.49
CA GLY A 346 -0.88 -17.73 -7.01
C GLY A 346 0.25 -18.74 -7.24
N HIS A 347 0.88 -18.72 -8.43
CA HIS A 347 2.02 -19.57 -8.77
C HIS A 347 3.28 -19.21 -7.98
N VAL A 348 3.61 -17.92 -7.82
CA VAL A 348 4.75 -17.45 -7.01
C VAL A 348 4.60 -17.94 -5.56
N LEU A 349 3.44 -17.70 -4.95
CA LEU A 349 3.17 -18.10 -3.57
C LEU A 349 3.17 -19.62 -3.39
N THR A 350 2.57 -20.36 -4.33
CA THR A 350 2.57 -21.83 -4.30
C THR A 350 3.99 -22.38 -4.40
N LYS A 351 4.81 -21.88 -5.33
CA LYS A 351 6.21 -22.30 -5.50
C LYS A 351 7.07 -21.93 -4.30
N LEU A 352 6.92 -20.72 -3.72
CA LEU A 352 7.59 -20.34 -2.48
C LEU A 352 7.21 -21.28 -1.31
N GLY A 353 5.92 -21.54 -1.14
CA GLY A 353 5.40 -22.41 -0.09
C GLY A 353 5.77 -23.88 -0.24
N ARG A 354 6.04 -24.36 -1.46
CA ARG A 354 6.53 -25.72 -1.72
C ARG A 354 8.05 -25.83 -1.82
N ARG A 355 8.77 -24.70 -1.74
CA ARG A 355 10.23 -24.60 -1.94
C ARG A 355 10.65 -25.01 -3.36
N GLU A 356 9.80 -24.73 -4.34
CA GLU A 356 9.97 -25.05 -5.77
C GLU A 356 10.43 -23.80 -6.56
N ILE A 357 11.54 -23.17 -6.15
CA ILE A 357 11.93 -21.83 -6.63
C ILE A 357 12.68 -21.89 -7.98
N SER A 358 13.58 -22.84 -8.19
CA SER A 358 14.26 -23.08 -9.47
C SER A 358 14.99 -24.43 -9.44
N PRO A 359 14.99 -25.27 -10.48
CA PRO A 359 15.70 -26.55 -10.49
C PRO A 359 17.22 -26.44 -10.18
N ALA A 360 17.82 -25.28 -10.44
CA ALA A 360 19.25 -25.01 -10.16
C ALA A 360 19.51 -24.53 -8.71
N LEU A 361 18.48 -24.09 -7.98
CA LEU A 361 18.57 -23.45 -6.66
C LEU A 361 17.57 -24.02 -5.63
N THR A 362 16.83 -25.08 -5.98
CA THR A 362 15.60 -25.57 -5.33
C THR A 362 15.76 -25.94 -3.86
N SER A 363 16.97 -26.18 -3.38
CA SER A 363 17.24 -26.52 -1.98
C SER A 363 17.72 -25.34 -1.12
N ARG A 364 17.97 -24.16 -1.71
CA ARG A 364 18.65 -23.03 -1.03
C ARG A 364 17.76 -21.85 -0.70
N TRP A 365 16.48 -21.79 -1.04
CA TRP A 365 15.66 -20.62 -0.72
C TRP A 365 14.34 -21.00 -0.04
N ARG A 366 13.89 -20.15 0.89
CA ARG A 366 12.63 -20.34 1.62
C ARG A 366 11.85 -19.03 1.70
N GLY A 367 10.53 -19.13 1.59
CA GLY A 367 9.62 -18.04 1.90
C GLY A 367 9.71 -17.66 3.38
N VAL A 368 9.74 -16.37 3.68
CA VAL A 368 9.62 -15.85 5.05
C VAL A 368 9.00 -14.46 5.04
N THR A 369 8.29 -14.13 6.11
CA THR A 369 7.82 -12.76 6.35
C THR A 369 8.87 -12.00 7.19
N PRO A 370 8.93 -10.66 7.14
CA PRO A 370 9.93 -9.89 7.89
C PRO A 370 9.87 -10.13 9.40
N GLY A 371 8.69 -10.16 10.01
CA GLY A 371 8.54 -10.41 11.45
C GLY A 371 9.08 -11.79 11.84
N ARG A 372 8.71 -12.83 11.09
CA ARG A 372 9.22 -14.19 11.32
C ARG A 372 10.73 -14.29 11.09
N PHE A 373 11.28 -13.56 10.12
CA PHE A 373 12.73 -13.48 9.92
C PHE A 373 13.44 -12.89 11.15
N LEU A 374 12.87 -11.83 11.74
CA LEU A 374 13.41 -11.20 12.95
C LEU A 374 13.25 -12.08 14.19
N ASP A 375 12.19 -12.88 14.26
CA ASP A 375 12.01 -13.86 15.34
C ASP A 375 13.09 -14.96 15.27
N ASP A 376 13.42 -15.44 14.06
CA ASP A 376 14.49 -16.42 13.82
C ASP A 376 15.90 -15.78 13.99
N HIS A 377 16.03 -14.48 13.75
CA HIS A 377 17.29 -13.73 13.70
C HIS A 377 17.19 -12.38 14.45
N PRO A 378 17.15 -12.39 15.80
CA PRO A 378 16.87 -11.19 16.60
C PRO A 378 18.05 -10.21 16.71
N ALA A 379 19.23 -10.57 16.20
CA ALA A 379 20.43 -9.74 16.26
C ALA A 379 20.87 -9.30 14.86
N ALA A 380 21.25 -8.03 14.74
CA ALA A 380 21.80 -7.45 13.53
C ALA A 380 22.73 -6.27 13.87
N VAL A 381 23.37 -5.69 12.85
CA VAL A 381 24.27 -4.54 13.03
C VAL A 381 23.50 -3.34 13.57
N LEU A 382 24.02 -2.72 14.63
CA LEU A 382 23.50 -1.48 15.18
C LEU A 382 23.74 -0.33 14.18
N GLY A 383 22.68 0.22 13.61
CA GLY A 383 22.78 1.27 12.61
C GLY A 383 21.43 1.78 12.14
N ARG A 384 21.47 2.81 11.31
CA ARG A 384 20.30 3.39 10.63
C ARG A 384 20.54 3.38 9.13
N PRO A 385 19.49 3.17 8.31
CA PRO A 385 19.59 3.36 6.87
C PRO A 385 19.97 4.82 6.55
N GLY A 386 20.63 5.02 5.41
CA GLY A 386 20.81 6.34 4.83
C GLY A 386 19.47 6.92 4.35
N PRO A 387 19.41 8.22 4.01
CA PRO A 387 18.20 8.78 3.42
C PRO A 387 17.91 8.16 2.05
N SER A 388 16.64 7.97 1.78
CA SER A 388 16.13 7.67 0.45
C SER A 388 16.41 8.83 -0.51
N LEU A 389 16.92 8.51 -1.70
CA LEU A 389 17.06 9.48 -2.78
C LEU A 389 15.71 9.72 -3.46
N GLY A 390 14.81 8.74 -3.36
CA GLY A 390 13.42 8.79 -3.79
C GLY A 390 13.20 8.84 -5.29
N GLU A 391 14.24 8.73 -6.13
CA GLU A 391 14.14 8.65 -7.60
C GLU A 391 12.97 9.47 -8.16
N TRP A 392 12.06 8.87 -8.93
CA TRP A 392 10.82 9.48 -9.42
C TRP A 392 9.75 9.76 -8.34
N TRP A 393 9.72 9.02 -7.23
CA TRP A 393 8.80 9.24 -6.11
C TRP A 393 9.07 10.52 -5.31
N SER A 394 10.29 11.05 -5.42
CA SER A 394 10.73 12.34 -4.85
C SER A 394 10.33 13.53 -5.72
N VAL A 395 9.89 13.27 -6.97
CA VAL A 395 9.67 14.32 -7.97
C VAL A 395 8.45 15.14 -7.61
N ARG A 396 8.66 16.45 -7.47
CA ARG A 396 7.59 17.43 -7.44
C ARG A 396 6.94 17.45 -8.83
N PRO A 397 5.64 17.15 -8.96
CA PRO A 397 4.98 17.18 -10.26
C PRO A 397 5.00 18.61 -10.81
N GLY A 398 5.74 18.83 -11.90
CA GLY A 398 5.70 20.04 -12.72
C GLY A 398 5.90 21.37 -11.95
N ASP A 399 6.97 21.49 -11.17
CA ASP A 399 7.28 22.68 -10.35
C ASP A 399 6.22 23.03 -9.27
N SER A 400 5.32 22.11 -8.95
CA SER A 400 4.30 22.31 -7.90
C SER A 400 4.93 22.59 -6.53
N ASN A 401 4.32 23.52 -5.79
CA ASN A 401 4.61 23.82 -4.39
C ASN A 401 3.79 22.95 -3.41
N LEU A 402 3.07 21.92 -3.87
CA LEU A 402 2.18 21.10 -3.03
C LEU A 402 2.84 20.59 -1.75
N VAL A 403 4.07 20.06 -1.84
CA VAL A 403 4.81 19.56 -0.67
C VAL A 403 5.08 20.68 0.34
N GLU A 404 5.41 21.87 -0.16
CA GLU A 404 5.67 23.04 0.69
C GLU A 404 4.39 23.53 1.37
N GLU A 405 3.27 23.57 0.66
CA GLU A 405 1.98 23.92 1.27
C GLU A 405 1.53 22.87 2.30
N CYS A 406 1.78 21.57 2.06
CA CYS A 406 1.53 20.53 3.05
C CYS A 406 2.39 20.70 4.31
N ARG A 407 3.67 21.12 4.17
CA ARG A 407 4.52 21.45 5.33
C ARG A 407 3.98 22.64 6.11
N ARG A 408 3.56 23.70 5.42
CA ARG A 408 2.94 24.87 6.08
C ARG A 408 1.65 24.49 6.80
N ALA A 409 0.83 23.62 6.21
CA ALA A 409 -0.35 23.08 6.89
C ALA A 409 0.03 22.28 8.15
N ALA A 410 1.11 21.48 8.08
CA ALA A 410 1.60 20.74 9.25
C ALA A 410 2.13 21.65 10.37
N ASP A 411 2.88 22.70 10.01
CA ASP A 411 3.36 23.70 10.97
C ASP A 411 2.19 24.46 11.62
N ARG A 412 1.19 24.81 10.81
CA ARG A 412 -0.03 25.45 11.31
C ARG A 412 -0.83 24.53 12.24
N LEU A 413 -0.95 23.25 11.89
CA LEU A 413 -1.60 22.26 12.75
C LEU A 413 -0.87 22.10 14.08
N ALA A 414 0.47 22.09 14.06
CA ALA A 414 1.28 22.05 15.27
C ALA A 414 1.02 23.27 16.18
N GLU A 415 1.04 24.48 15.61
CA GLU A 415 0.71 25.72 16.33
C GLU A 415 -0.69 25.65 16.98
N ARG A 416 -1.68 25.10 16.27
CA ARG A 416 -3.04 24.93 16.80
C ARG A 416 -3.14 23.92 17.90
N LEU A 417 -2.49 22.76 17.77
CA LEU A 417 -2.46 21.75 18.81
C LEU A 417 -1.83 22.32 20.09
N GLU A 418 -0.71 23.04 19.98
CA GLU A 418 -0.05 23.69 21.12
C GLU A 418 -0.93 24.78 21.76
N THR A 419 -1.47 25.68 20.94
CA THR A 419 -2.29 26.81 21.42
C THR A 419 -3.59 26.35 22.09
N LEU A 420 -4.21 25.28 21.55
CA LEU A 420 -5.49 24.78 22.01
C LEU A 420 -5.34 23.66 23.05
N ALA A 421 -4.13 23.14 23.30
CA ALA A 421 -3.86 22.08 24.28
C ALA A 421 -4.54 22.29 25.65
N PRO A 422 -4.59 23.49 26.26
CA PRO A 422 -5.28 23.70 27.53
C PRO A 422 -6.78 23.40 27.48
N LEU A 423 -7.43 23.62 26.32
CA LEU A 423 -8.86 23.37 26.10
C LEU A 423 -9.16 21.90 25.81
N LEU A 424 -8.18 21.15 25.29
CA LEU A 424 -8.33 19.74 24.90
C LEU A 424 -8.24 18.78 26.09
N ARG A 425 -7.77 19.23 27.26
CA ARG A 425 -7.59 18.42 28.46
C ARG A 425 -8.93 17.93 29.05
N PRO A 426 -9.00 16.71 29.60
CA PRO A 426 -10.23 16.13 30.17
C PRO A 426 -10.90 16.97 31.28
N ALA A 427 -10.13 17.80 31.99
CA ALA A 427 -10.62 18.69 33.06
C ALA A 427 -11.07 20.09 32.56
N SER A 428 -11.30 20.23 31.25
CA SER A 428 -11.79 21.46 30.62
C SER A 428 -13.12 21.93 31.24
N ARG A 429 -13.23 23.24 31.51
CA ARG A 429 -14.48 23.86 31.99
C ARG A 429 -15.56 23.96 30.89
N GLN A 430 -15.21 23.70 29.64
CA GLN A 430 -16.10 23.79 28.46
C GLN A 430 -16.01 22.49 27.63
N PRO A 431 -16.66 21.41 28.08
CA PRO A 431 -16.52 20.09 27.46
C PRO A 431 -17.09 20.03 26.03
N ASN A 432 -18.17 20.76 25.75
CA ASN A 432 -18.79 20.78 24.41
C ASN A 432 -17.90 21.47 23.37
N ASP A 433 -17.28 22.60 23.73
CA ASP A 433 -16.35 23.32 22.84
C ASP A 433 -15.11 22.48 22.55
N ALA A 434 -14.60 21.77 23.56
CA ALA A 434 -13.47 20.85 23.39
C ALA A 434 -13.78 19.73 22.39
N VAL A 435 -15.00 19.16 22.40
CA VAL A 435 -15.41 18.13 21.43
C VAL A 435 -15.41 18.69 20.01
N ILE A 436 -16.00 19.88 19.79
CA ILE A 436 -16.05 20.51 18.47
C ILE A 436 -14.64 20.84 17.97
N ILE A 437 -13.79 21.42 18.82
CA ILE A 437 -12.40 21.73 18.47
C ILE A 437 -11.63 20.45 18.09
N LYS A 438 -11.79 19.36 18.85
CA LYS A 438 -11.18 18.06 18.50
C LYS A 438 -11.64 17.56 17.13
N ARG A 439 -12.94 17.67 16.82
CA ARG A 439 -13.48 17.28 15.51
C ARG A 439 -12.88 18.11 14.38
N ILE A 440 -12.71 19.42 14.58
CA ILE A 440 -12.09 20.31 13.59
C ILE A 440 -10.61 19.96 13.39
N LEU A 441 -9.83 19.84 14.46
CA LEU A 441 -8.40 19.49 14.39
C LEU A 441 -8.18 18.10 13.75
N ALA A 442 -9.04 17.14 14.06
CA ALA A 442 -9.00 15.83 13.41
C ALA A 442 -9.30 15.93 11.91
N CYS A 443 -10.31 16.72 11.52
CA CYS A 443 -10.63 16.95 10.12
C CYS A 443 -9.48 17.66 9.39
N MET A 444 -8.89 18.70 9.99
CA MET A 444 -7.68 19.38 9.48
C MET A 444 -6.56 18.37 9.23
N THR A 445 -6.25 17.53 10.22
CA THR A 445 -5.22 16.50 10.09
C THR A 445 -5.49 15.55 8.92
N LYS A 446 -6.74 15.09 8.74
CA LYS A 446 -7.13 14.23 7.63
C LYS A 446 -6.97 14.91 6.28
N GLN A 447 -7.40 16.17 6.14
CA GLN A 447 -7.27 16.91 4.87
C GLN A 447 -5.79 17.12 4.51
N MET A 448 -4.95 17.50 5.48
CA MET A 448 -3.50 17.64 5.28
C MET A 448 -2.85 16.33 4.84
N LEU A 449 -3.17 15.22 5.52
CA LEU A 449 -2.63 13.91 5.14
C LEU A 449 -3.05 13.53 3.71
N LEU A 450 -4.34 13.66 3.37
CA LEU A 450 -4.85 13.34 2.04
C LEU A 450 -4.24 14.22 0.93
N ALA A 451 -3.98 15.50 1.21
CA ALA A 451 -3.28 16.40 0.28
C ALA A 451 -1.84 15.96 0.00
N ALA A 452 -1.18 15.31 0.96
CA ALA A 452 0.22 14.91 0.88
C ALA A 452 0.47 13.56 0.17
N SER A 453 -0.58 12.88 -0.33
CA SER A 453 -0.41 11.61 -1.05
C SER A 453 0.48 11.77 -2.30
N ILE A 454 1.34 10.78 -2.56
CA ILE A 454 2.10 10.72 -3.82
C ILE A 454 1.23 10.37 -5.03
N ASP A 455 -0.02 9.96 -4.82
CA ASP A 455 -0.98 9.71 -5.90
C ASP A 455 -1.18 10.95 -6.80
N TRP A 456 -0.94 12.15 -6.24
CA TRP A 456 -1.08 13.42 -6.95
C TRP A 456 0.14 13.75 -7.82
N SER A 457 1.28 13.11 -7.56
CA SER A 457 2.58 13.42 -8.17
C SER A 457 3.06 12.40 -9.21
N SER A 458 2.46 11.22 -9.27
CA SER A 458 2.86 10.15 -10.19
C SER A 458 2.72 10.54 -11.67
N ARG A 459 3.77 10.28 -12.46
CA ARG A 459 3.89 10.66 -13.89
C ARG A 459 3.13 9.71 -14.81
N ASP A 460 3.04 8.43 -14.43
CA ASP A 460 2.39 7.37 -15.20
C ASP A 460 0.95 7.18 -14.79
N GLY A 461 0.18 8.26 -14.94
CA GLY A 461 -1.28 8.23 -15.01
C GLY A 461 -1.92 7.18 -14.10
N HIS A 462 -2.11 7.52 -12.83
CA HIS A 462 -3.14 6.90 -11.99
C HIS A 462 -4.54 7.25 -12.52
N ASP A 463 -4.77 7.04 -13.82
CA ASP A 463 -5.95 7.34 -14.62
C ASP A 463 -6.42 8.81 -14.57
N LEU A 464 -5.64 9.69 -13.94
CA LEU A 464 -5.95 11.09 -13.73
C LEU A 464 -4.92 11.98 -14.45
N PRO A 465 -5.35 12.95 -15.27
CA PRO A 465 -4.46 14.00 -15.75
C PRO A 465 -3.82 14.72 -14.56
N GLN A 466 -2.49 14.92 -14.60
CA GLN A 466 -1.72 15.51 -13.49
C GLN A 466 -2.32 16.82 -12.95
N ARG A 467 -2.88 17.67 -13.82
CA ARG A 467 -3.60 18.89 -13.41
C ARG A 467 -4.80 18.62 -12.51
N VAL A 468 -5.61 17.61 -12.83
CA VAL A 468 -6.80 17.24 -12.03
C VAL A 468 -6.36 16.66 -10.68
N ALA A 469 -5.29 15.85 -10.69
CA ALA A 469 -4.70 15.29 -9.49
C ALA A 469 -4.18 16.39 -8.54
N LEU A 470 -3.44 17.37 -9.07
CA LEU A 470 -2.98 18.53 -8.32
C LEU A 470 -4.11 19.40 -7.79
N ASN A 471 -5.12 19.71 -8.61
CA ASN A 471 -6.28 20.48 -8.15
C ASN A 471 -6.99 19.80 -6.98
N THR A 472 -7.16 18.46 -7.05
CA THR A 472 -7.76 17.69 -5.95
C THR A 472 -6.93 17.80 -4.67
N ALA A 473 -5.60 17.77 -4.77
CA ALA A 473 -4.73 17.95 -3.62
C ALA A 473 -4.85 19.35 -3.01
N PHE A 474 -4.92 20.39 -3.84
CA PHE A 474 -5.11 21.77 -3.37
C PHE A 474 -6.50 22.02 -2.76
N GLU A 475 -7.57 21.41 -3.30
CA GLU A 475 -8.91 21.47 -2.69
C GLU A 475 -8.90 20.94 -1.23
N ARG A 476 -8.07 19.94 -0.94
CA ARG A 476 -7.88 19.43 0.43
C ARG A 476 -7.18 20.46 1.31
N LEU A 477 -6.20 21.18 0.79
CA LEU A 477 -5.52 22.26 1.51
C LEU A 477 -6.43 23.48 1.72
N ASP A 478 -7.30 23.79 0.76
CA ASP A 478 -8.32 24.84 0.91
C ASP A 478 -9.30 24.49 2.04
N ALA A 479 -9.76 23.23 2.10
CA ALA A 479 -10.59 22.75 3.21
C ALA A 479 -9.85 22.78 4.56
N PHE A 480 -8.54 22.48 4.58
CA PHE A 480 -7.73 22.66 5.78
C PHE A 480 -7.71 24.13 6.24
N ALA A 481 -7.48 25.07 5.30
CA ALA A 481 -7.43 26.49 5.60
C ALA A 481 -8.79 27.04 6.07
N GLU A 482 -9.88 26.55 5.48
CA GLU A 482 -11.25 26.86 5.88
C GLU A 482 -11.50 26.46 7.35
N LEU A 483 -11.10 25.25 7.74
CA LEU A 483 -11.20 24.75 9.10
C LEU A 483 -10.33 25.55 10.09
N ASP A 484 -9.11 25.96 9.69
CA ASP A 484 -8.26 26.84 10.50
C ASP A 484 -8.90 28.22 10.72
N ALA A 485 -9.57 28.75 9.69
CA ALA A 485 -10.30 30.00 9.78
C ALA A 485 -11.49 29.91 10.74
N MET A 486 -12.23 28.79 10.75
CA MET A 486 -13.30 28.53 11.71
C MET A 486 -12.79 28.58 13.16
N LEU A 487 -11.64 27.95 13.44
CA LEU A 487 -11.01 28.00 14.77
C LEU A 487 -10.56 29.42 15.14
N SER A 488 -9.99 30.16 14.18
CA SER A 488 -9.55 31.54 14.38
C SER A 488 -10.70 32.48 14.74
N ALA A 489 -11.78 32.40 13.96
CA ALA A 489 -12.93 33.27 14.10
C ALA A 489 -13.88 32.86 15.24
N ARG A 490 -13.68 31.65 15.82
CA ARG A 490 -14.63 31.01 16.74
C ARG A 490 -16.05 30.92 16.17
N CYS A 491 -16.13 30.78 14.86
CA CYS A 491 -17.38 30.63 14.12
C CYS A 491 -17.34 29.28 13.43
N VAL A 492 -18.04 28.30 14.00
CA VAL A 492 -18.03 26.93 13.51
C VAL A 492 -19.27 26.68 12.66
N ASP A 493 -19.04 26.33 11.39
CA ASP A 493 -20.06 25.78 10.52
C ASP A 493 -20.06 24.24 10.68
N LEU A 494 -21.03 23.73 11.44
CA LEU A 494 -21.15 22.29 11.70
C LEU A 494 -21.59 21.51 10.47
N GLU A 495 -22.43 22.08 9.61
CA GLU A 495 -22.89 21.43 8.38
C GLU A 495 -21.71 21.23 7.42
N ARG A 496 -20.87 22.25 7.30
CA ARG A 496 -19.64 22.16 6.50
C ARG A 496 -18.64 21.17 7.09
N LEU A 497 -18.44 21.16 8.41
CA LEU A 497 -17.56 20.19 9.08
C LEU A 497 -18.05 18.75 8.86
N ASP A 498 -19.37 18.52 8.92
CA ASP A 498 -19.97 17.22 8.67
C ASP A 498 -19.80 16.81 7.20
N ALA A 499 -19.98 17.74 6.26
CA ALA A 499 -19.75 17.50 4.84
C ALA A 499 -18.29 17.13 4.53
N LEU A 500 -17.30 17.79 5.15
CA LEU A 500 -15.87 17.48 4.97
C LEU A 500 -15.45 16.12 5.55
N ASN A 501 -16.21 15.59 6.51
CA ASN A 501 -16.02 14.26 7.08
C ASN A 501 -16.95 13.21 6.48
N SER A 502 -17.78 13.57 5.50
CA SER A 502 -18.65 12.62 4.81
C SER A 502 -17.85 11.67 3.91
N GLY A 503 -18.39 10.46 3.71
CA GLY A 503 -17.75 9.42 2.90
C GLY A 503 -17.02 8.36 3.75
N PRO A 504 -16.05 7.64 3.15
CA PRO A 504 -15.36 6.54 3.81
C PRO A 504 -14.70 6.97 5.12
N ALA A 505 -14.83 6.15 6.16
CA ALA A 505 -14.33 6.41 7.50
C ALA A 505 -12.79 6.34 7.58
N PHE A 506 -12.12 7.35 7.05
CA PHE A 506 -10.66 7.50 7.08
C PHE A 506 -10.18 8.00 8.44
N LEU A 507 -9.33 7.22 9.11
CA LEU A 507 -8.79 7.49 10.45
C LEU A 507 -9.89 7.96 11.43
N PRO A 508 -10.94 7.15 11.69
CA PRO A 508 -12.11 7.59 12.43
C PRO A 508 -11.77 7.95 13.89
N ASP A 509 -10.83 7.22 14.49
CA ASP A 509 -10.41 7.37 15.90
C ASP A 509 -9.03 8.03 16.01
N LEU A 510 -8.77 9.07 15.19
CA LEU A 510 -7.49 9.78 15.22
C LEU A 510 -7.22 10.36 16.62
N ASP A 511 -6.16 9.87 17.26
CA ASP A 511 -5.70 10.35 18.56
C ASP A 511 -4.86 11.63 18.38
N LEU A 512 -5.45 12.77 18.74
CA LEU A 512 -4.79 14.08 18.67
C LEU A 512 -3.70 14.24 19.73
N ASP A 513 -3.80 13.57 20.87
CA ASP A 513 -2.79 13.66 21.93
C ASP A 513 -1.50 12.99 21.46
N ALA A 514 -1.61 11.89 20.73
CA ALA A 514 -0.48 11.21 20.10
C ALA A 514 0.25 12.06 19.03
N LEU A 515 -0.38 13.11 18.49
CA LEU A 515 0.25 14.00 17.51
C LEU A 515 1.25 14.96 18.14
N MET A 516 1.08 15.29 19.43
CA MET A 516 1.89 16.30 20.14
C MET A 516 3.15 15.73 20.82
N VAL A 517 3.31 14.40 20.84
CA VAL A 517 4.41 13.70 21.56
C VAL A 517 5.72 13.75 20.77
#